data_AF-A0A1A9W2K9-F1
#
_entry.id   AF-A0A1A9W2K9-F1
#
_cell.length_a   1.000
_cell.length_b   1.000
_cell.length_c   1.000
_cell.angle_alpha   90.00
_cell.angle_beta   90.00
_cell.angle_gamma   90.00
#
_symmetry.space_group_name_H-M   'P 1'
#
loop_
_entity.id
_entity.type
_entity.pdbx_description
1 polymer ?
#
loop_
_entity_poly.entity_id
_entity_poly.type
_entity_poly.pdbx_seq_one_letter_code
_entity_poly.pdbx_strand_id
1 'polypeptide(L)'
;MKWEGFAWPKNILDGLSTLREKQKADVEDFKRLSECIGFEERLESLNDEVQTFFLMFNPGRVLETANEIKKIWRTIQDLEKMGQTLSLRQELFELEPLSLEFPNSIIASCSSYKNLRCSCLDLVKLEEATIGNPLVNVEVDDVWKSLETVKTSLEKSLIVFEEKLELQDVATHYLAQLETFIPKVRAIEDVKNENWPFQHWQELANRSDLDIKYSLAINFQYLIRKGIMDHLELVHEISEKAENEADAIRRAAEEEERRKEEEQQALILRKAMRECRTDIL
;
A
#
# COMPACT_ATOMS: atom_id res chain seq x y z
N MET A 1 53.64 -49.52 -29.81
CA MET A 1 52.72 -50.04 -28.79
C MET A 1 53.28 -50.07 -27.36
N LYS A 2 54.33 -50.82 -26.98
CA LYS A 2 54.82 -50.77 -25.56
C LYS A 2 55.45 -49.42 -25.17
N TRP A 3 56.25 -48.81 -26.04
CA TRP A 3 56.97 -47.55 -25.77
C TRP A 3 56.06 -46.31 -25.66
N GLU A 4 54.95 -46.27 -26.41
CA GLU A 4 53.98 -45.17 -26.33
C GLU A 4 53.31 -45.11 -24.96
N GLY A 5 52.98 -46.27 -24.36
CA GLY A 5 52.43 -46.33 -23.00
C GLY A 5 53.39 -45.84 -21.91
N PHE A 6 54.71 -45.96 -22.10
CA PHE A 6 55.72 -45.43 -21.17
C PHE A 6 55.96 -43.92 -21.32
N ALA A 7 55.67 -43.33 -22.48
CA ALA A 7 55.79 -41.89 -22.72
C ALA A 7 54.58 -41.09 -22.20
N TRP A 8 53.42 -41.74 -22.05
CA TRP A 8 52.17 -41.13 -21.59
C TRP A 8 52.27 -40.39 -20.24
N PRO A 9 52.90 -40.93 -19.18
CA PRO A 9 53.08 -40.20 -17.93
C PRO A 9 53.85 -38.89 -18.10
N LYS A 10 54.90 -38.89 -18.93
CA LYS A 10 55.66 -37.66 -19.24
C LYS A 10 54.82 -36.67 -20.04
N ASN A 11 54.11 -37.13 -21.07
CA ASN A 11 53.23 -36.26 -21.85
C ASN A 11 52.09 -35.66 -21.02
N ILE A 12 51.54 -36.42 -20.05
CA ILE A 12 50.57 -35.90 -19.08
C ILE A 12 51.21 -34.82 -18.21
N LEU A 13 52.41 -35.05 -17.67
CA LEU A 13 53.11 -34.07 -16.84
C LEU A 13 53.45 -32.79 -17.61
N ASP A 14 53.94 -32.92 -18.84
CA ASP A 14 54.25 -31.80 -19.73
C ASP A 14 52.95 -31.03 -20.08
N GLY A 15 51.86 -31.75 -20.35
CA GLY A 15 50.52 -31.17 -20.54
C GLY A 15 50.01 -30.42 -19.31
N LEU A 16 50.15 -31.00 -18.12
CA LEU A 16 49.77 -30.37 -16.84
C LEU A 16 50.60 -29.11 -16.56
N SER A 17 51.90 -29.11 -16.90
CA SER A 17 52.76 -27.94 -16.73
C SER A 17 52.33 -26.79 -17.66
N THR A 18 52.04 -27.12 -18.93
CA THR A 18 51.55 -26.15 -19.92
C THR A 18 50.19 -25.58 -19.51
N LEU A 19 49.29 -26.43 -19.00
CA LEU A 19 47.98 -26.00 -18.53
C LEU A 19 48.10 -25.07 -17.31
N ARG A 20 49.03 -25.37 -16.39
CA ARG A 20 49.29 -24.51 -15.23
C ARG A 20 49.78 -23.12 -15.63
N GLU A 21 50.69 -23.04 -16.61
CA GLU A 21 51.16 -21.74 -17.09
C GLU A 21 50.06 -20.94 -17.78
N LYS A 22 49.23 -21.60 -18.60
CA LYS A 22 48.05 -20.96 -19.21
C LYS A 22 47.07 -20.47 -18.15
N GLN A 23 46.74 -21.29 -17.17
CA GLN A 23 45.86 -20.90 -16.06
C GLN A 23 46.41 -19.70 -15.30
N LYS A 24 47.73 -19.63 -15.08
CA LYS A 24 48.36 -18.49 -14.43
C LYS A 24 48.23 -17.21 -15.27
N ALA A 25 48.48 -17.29 -16.58
CA ALA A 25 48.32 -16.16 -17.49
C ALA A 25 46.86 -15.69 -17.57
N ASP A 26 45.90 -16.63 -17.67
CA ASP A 26 44.47 -16.33 -17.70
C ASP A 26 44.01 -15.62 -16.41
N VAL A 27 44.53 -16.05 -15.25
CA VAL A 27 44.28 -15.40 -13.96
C VAL A 27 44.90 -14.00 -13.90
N GLU A 28 46.13 -13.81 -14.39
CA GLU A 28 46.78 -12.49 -14.43
C GLU A 28 46.05 -11.51 -15.38
N ASP A 29 45.60 -11.99 -16.53
CA ASP A 29 44.82 -11.18 -17.48
C ASP A 29 43.44 -10.82 -16.90
N PHE A 30 42.77 -11.75 -16.22
CA PHE A 30 41.53 -11.47 -15.52
C PHE A 30 41.70 -10.42 -14.42
N LYS A 31 42.80 -10.49 -13.66
CA LYS A 31 43.16 -9.50 -12.63
C LYS A 31 43.40 -8.10 -13.19
N ARG A 32 43.84 -7.98 -14.46
CA ARG A 32 44.05 -6.68 -15.13
C ARG A 32 42.76 -6.03 -15.62
N LEU A 33 41.70 -6.81 -15.83
CA LEU A 33 40.38 -6.32 -16.22
C LEU A 33 39.61 -5.88 -14.96
N SER A 34 39.94 -4.71 -14.39
CA SER A 34 39.25 -4.24 -13.18
C SER A 34 37.85 -3.73 -13.52
N GLU A 35 36.88 -4.64 -13.57
CA GLU A 35 35.44 -4.33 -13.58
C GLU A 35 35.01 -3.59 -12.29
N CYS A 36 35.85 -3.59 -11.24
CA CYS A 36 35.57 -2.94 -9.96
C CYS A 36 35.61 -1.40 -10.08
N ILE A 37 36.53 -0.83 -10.87
CA ILE A 37 36.59 0.63 -11.08
C ILE A 37 35.28 1.13 -11.73
N GLY A 38 34.85 0.45 -12.81
CA GLY A 38 33.61 0.81 -13.48
C GLY A 38 32.35 0.55 -12.64
N PHE A 39 32.44 -0.32 -11.63
CA PHE A 39 31.36 -0.54 -10.66
C PHE A 39 31.29 0.60 -9.63
N GLU A 40 32.43 1.02 -9.09
CA GLU A 40 32.54 2.15 -8.15
C GLU A 40 32.06 3.46 -8.78
N GLU A 41 32.49 3.78 -10.00
CA GLU A 41 32.02 4.96 -10.75
C GLU A 41 30.50 4.96 -10.94
N ARG A 42 29.90 3.79 -11.19
CA ARG A 42 28.43 3.65 -11.31
C ARG A 42 27.72 3.83 -9.98
N LEU A 43 28.32 3.38 -8.88
CA LEU A 43 27.77 3.58 -7.54
C LEU A 43 27.81 5.04 -7.12
N GLU A 44 28.90 5.75 -7.39
CA GLU A 44 29.02 7.19 -7.14
C GLU A 44 27.99 7.97 -7.95
N SER A 45 27.89 7.69 -9.26
CA SER A 45 26.87 8.32 -10.12
C SER A 45 25.44 8.06 -9.64
N LEU A 46 25.14 6.83 -9.18
CA LEU A 46 23.84 6.50 -8.61
C LEU A 46 23.60 7.25 -7.30
N ASN A 47 24.59 7.35 -6.43
CA ASN A 47 24.48 8.09 -5.17
C ASN A 47 24.16 9.57 -5.44
N ASP A 48 24.84 10.20 -6.40
CA ASP A 48 24.57 11.58 -6.78
C ASP A 48 23.15 11.79 -7.34
N GLU A 49 22.67 10.84 -8.16
CA GLU A 49 21.29 10.83 -8.66
C GLU A 49 20.29 10.72 -7.50
N VAL A 50 20.53 9.81 -6.56
CA VAL A 50 19.69 9.59 -5.38
C VAL A 50 19.65 10.83 -4.49
N GLN A 51 20.79 11.46 -4.20
CA GLN A 51 20.84 12.69 -3.39
C GLN A 51 20.12 13.84 -4.08
N THR A 52 20.35 14.05 -5.38
CA THR A 52 19.64 15.07 -6.17
C THR A 52 18.14 14.86 -6.11
N PHE A 53 17.71 13.61 -6.23
CA PHE A 53 16.30 13.26 -6.20
C PHE A 53 15.65 13.47 -4.82
N PHE A 54 16.42 13.35 -3.73
CA PHE A 54 15.94 13.62 -2.37
C PHE A 54 15.58 15.10 -2.16
N LEU A 55 16.30 16.02 -2.81
CA LEU A 55 16.07 17.46 -2.72
C LEU A 55 14.81 17.93 -3.48
N MET A 56 14.23 17.07 -4.32
CA MET A 56 13.08 17.42 -5.16
C MET A 56 11.76 17.16 -4.42
N PHE A 57 11.26 18.14 -3.67
CA PHE A 57 9.89 18.09 -3.14
C PHE A 57 8.92 18.92 -3.99
N ASN A 58 7.90 18.25 -4.53
CA ASN A 58 6.76 18.90 -5.17
C ASN A 58 5.50 18.04 -4.98
N PRO A 59 4.53 18.49 -4.14
CA PRO A 59 3.29 17.76 -3.90
C PRO A 59 2.49 17.45 -5.18
N GLY A 60 2.53 18.36 -6.16
CA GLY A 60 1.81 18.21 -7.43
C GLY A 60 2.44 17.21 -8.41
N ARG A 61 3.64 16.67 -8.10
CA ARG A 61 4.36 15.71 -8.94
C ARG A 61 4.62 14.39 -8.23
N VAL A 62 3.79 14.03 -7.26
CA VAL A 62 3.99 12.80 -6.47
C VAL A 62 3.98 11.54 -7.33
N LEU A 63 3.16 11.50 -8.39
CA LEU A 63 3.10 10.36 -9.31
C LEU A 63 4.36 10.25 -10.19
N GLU A 64 4.84 11.38 -10.71
CA GLU A 64 6.06 11.43 -11.52
C GLU A 64 7.26 10.96 -10.70
N THR A 65 7.43 11.54 -9.50
CA THR A 65 8.50 11.19 -8.57
C THR A 65 8.41 9.72 -8.11
N ALA A 66 7.21 9.19 -7.87
CA ALA A 66 7.05 7.77 -7.55
C ALA A 66 7.42 6.82 -8.71
N ASN A 67 7.34 7.26 -9.97
CA ASN A 67 7.82 6.47 -11.11
C ASN A 67 9.33 6.55 -11.27
N GLU A 68 9.93 7.72 -10.99
CA GLU A 68 11.38 7.92 -10.99
C GLU A 68 12.06 7.08 -9.90
N ILE A 69 11.53 7.07 -8.66
CA ILE A 69 12.10 6.22 -7.60
C ILE A 69 12.04 4.73 -7.94
N LYS A 70 11.02 4.28 -8.70
CA LYS A 70 10.95 2.90 -9.19
C LYS A 70 11.99 2.60 -10.28
N LYS A 71 12.45 3.60 -11.03
CA LYS A 71 13.55 3.44 -12.00
C LYS A 71 14.88 3.37 -11.25
N ILE A 72 15.14 4.31 -10.35
CA ILE A 72 16.32 4.32 -9.48
C ILE A 72 16.44 3.00 -8.71
N TRP A 73 15.34 2.51 -8.13
CA TRP A 73 15.32 1.23 -7.42
C TRP A 73 15.71 0.03 -8.30
N ARG A 74 15.32 0.03 -9.59
CA ARG A 74 15.75 -1.02 -10.52
C ARG A 74 17.25 -0.95 -10.79
N THR A 75 17.78 0.25 -11.00
CA THR A 75 19.23 0.47 -11.14
C THR A 75 20.00 -0.04 -9.93
N ILE A 76 19.50 0.25 -8.72
CA ILE A 76 20.08 -0.27 -7.46
C ILE A 76 20.11 -1.80 -7.44
N GLN A 77 19.01 -2.46 -7.81
CA GLN A 77 18.93 -3.93 -7.83
C GLN A 77 19.89 -4.55 -8.86
N ASP A 78 20.10 -3.89 -10.00
CA ASP A 78 21.05 -4.36 -11.01
C ASP A 78 22.50 -4.19 -10.54
N LEU A 79 22.82 -3.08 -9.88
CA LEU A 79 24.13 -2.85 -9.26
C LEU A 79 24.38 -3.80 -8.08
N GLU A 80 23.38 -4.11 -7.27
CA GLU A 80 23.49 -5.09 -6.19
C GLU A 80 23.89 -6.47 -6.73
N LYS A 81 23.21 -6.95 -7.78
CA LYS A 81 23.55 -8.22 -8.45
C LYS A 81 24.95 -8.21 -9.05
N MET A 82 25.34 -7.07 -9.64
CA MET A 82 26.70 -6.88 -10.16
C MET A 82 27.74 -6.96 -9.05
N GLY A 83 27.52 -6.27 -7.93
CA GLY A 83 28.38 -6.29 -6.76
C GLY A 83 28.54 -7.69 -6.17
N GLN A 84 27.46 -8.46 -6.05
CA GLN A 84 27.51 -9.87 -5.62
C GLN A 84 28.35 -10.72 -6.56
N THR A 85 28.18 -10.53 -7.87
CA THR A 85 28.95 -11.25 -8.90
C THR A 85 30.44 -10.91 -8.81
N LEU A 86 30.78 -9.63 -8.62
CA LEU A 86 32.16 -9.17 -8.46
C LEU A 86 32.78 -9.71 -7.17
N SER A 87 32.05 -9.72 -6.06
CA SER A 87 32.49 -10.28 -4.79
C SER A 87 32.83 -11.77 -4.91
N LEU A 88 31.97 -12.57 -5.55
CA LEU A 88 32.22 -14.01 -5.79
C LEU A 88 33.44 -14.25 -6.68
N ARG A 89 33.67 -13.38 -7.67
CA ARG A 89 34.85 -13.47 -8.55
C ARG A 89 36.12 -13.15 -7.78
N GLN A 90 36.12 -12.12 -6.94
CA GLN A 90 37.27 -11.80 -6.12
C GLN A 90 37.61 -12.96 -5.17
N GLU A 91 36.60 -13.58 -4.55
CA GLU A 91 36.77 -14.79 -3.74
C GLU A 91 37.38 -15.94 -4.57
N LEU A 92 36.83 -16.21 -5.75
CA LEU A 92 37.31 -17.28 -6.65
C LEU A 92 38.79 -17.13 -7.04
N PHE A 93 39.26 -15.89 -7.21
CA PHE A 93 40.63 -15.58 -7.62
C PHE A 93 41.56 -15.16 -6.47
N GLU A 94 41.11 -15.36 -5.22
CA GLU A 94 41.85 -15.02 -4.00
C GLU A 94 42.34 -13.56 -4.00
N LEU A 95 41.48 -12.66 -4.47
CA LEU A 95 41.69 -11.21 -4.47
C LEU A 95 41.17 -10.57 -3.18
N GLU A 96 41.53 -9.31 -2.97
CA GLU A 96 40.97 -8.52 -1.87
C GLU A 96 39.44 -8.48 -1.97
N PRO A 97 38.70 -8.73 -0.86
CA PRO A 97 37.25 -8.71 -0.87
C PRO A 97 36.68 -7.32 -1.17
N LEU A 98 35.58 -7.29 -1.94
CA LEU A 98 34.87 -6.07 -2.31
C LEU A 98 34.11 -5.58 -1.09
N SER A 99 34.33 -4.33 -0.70
CA SER A 99 33.50 -3.72 0.33
C SER A 99 32.08 -3.55 -0.18
N LEU A 100 31.12 -4.18 0.52
CA LEU A 100 29.70 -4.02 0.26
C LEU A 100 29.04 -2.95 1.16
N GLU A 101 29.82 -2.29 2.03
CA GLU A 101 29.29 -1.32 2.99
C GLU A 101 28.66 -0.11 2.29
N PHE A 102 29.37 0.49 1.31
CA PHE A 102 28.87 1.63 0.56
C PHE A 102 27.62 1.30 -0.27
N PRO A 103 27.58 0.24 -1.09
CA PRO A 103 26.35 -0.22 -1.75
C PRO A 103 25.18 -0.45 -0.79
N ASN A 104 25.42 -1.13 0.33
CA ASN A 104 24.38 -1.42 1.32
C ASN A 104 23.83 -0.14 1.96
N SER A 105 24.67 0.87 2.17
CA SER A 105 24.25 2.19 2.68
C SER A 105 23.34 2.95 1.70
N ILE A 106 23.62 2.85 0.40
CA ILE A 106 22.79 3.43 -0.68
C ILE A 106 21.44 2.70 -0.73
N ILE A 107 21.46 1.36 -0.69
CA ILE A 107 20.24 0.52 -0.67
C ILE A 107 19.34 0.90 0.51
N ALA A 108 19.91 0.98 1.72
CA ALA A 108 19.17 1.35 2.92
C ALA A 108 18.55 2.74 2.81
N SER A 109 19.33 3.74 2.40
CA SER A 109 18.88 5.13 2.25
C SER A 109 17.77 5.26 1.20
N CYS A 110 17.95 4.63 0.04
CA CYS A 110 16.96 4.66 -1.03
C CYS A 110 15.68 3.90 -0.67
N SER A 111 15.79 2.80 0.09
CA SER A 111 14.64 2.01 0.54
C SER A 111 13.71 2.84 1.43
N SER A 112 14.27 3.51 2.44
CA SER A 112 13.52 4.41 3.32
C SER A 112 12.82 5.51 2.55
N TYR A 113 13.51 6.11 1.57
CA TYR A 113 12.94 7.19 0.79
C TYR A 113 11.87 6.71 -0.20
N LYS A 114 12.06 5.55 -0.81
CA LYS A 114 11.04 4.88 -1.62
C LYS A 114 9.77 4.63 -0.81
N ASN A 115 9.90 4.18 0.43
CA ASN A 115 8.75 3.95 1.31
C ASN A 115 7.97 5.25 1.56
N LEU A 116 8.66 6.34 1.93
CA LEU A 116 8.05 7.66 2.07
C LEU A 116 7.27 8.06 0.81
N ARG A 117 7.92 8.02 -0.36
CA ARG A 117 7.30 8.42 -1.64
C ARG A 117 6.12 7.55 -2.05
N CYS A 118 6.21 6.24 -1.83
CA CYS A 118 5.09 5.34 -2.06
C CYS A 118 3.91 5.70 -1.15
N SER A 119 4.13 5.93 0.14
CA SER A 119 3.05 6.31 1.07
C SER A 119 2.39 7.64 0.70
N CYS A 120 3.18 8.63 0.26
CA CYS A 120 2.62 9.88 -0.29
C CYS A 120 1.73 9.63 -1.52
N LEU A 121 2.19 8.80 -2.46
CA LEU A 121 1.41 8.45 -3.65
C LEU A 121 0.14 7.67 -3.29
N ASP A 122 0.24 6.73 -2.35
CA ASP A 122 -0.88 5.91 -1.91
C ASP A 122 -1.95 6.78 -1.27
N LEU A 123 -1.59 7.80 -0.48
CA LEU A 123 -2.53 8.76 0.07
C LEU A 123 -3.28 9.52 -1.03
N VAL A 124 -2.55 10.07 -2.01
CA VAL A 124 -3.15 10.84 -3.12
C VAL A 124 -4.11 9.98 -3.92
N LYS A 125 -3.71 8.75 -4.27
CA LYS A 125 -4.57 7.82 -5.00
C LYS A 125 -5.78 7.39 -4.19
N LEU A 126 -5.61 7.17 -2.89
CA LEU A 126 -6.69 6.83 -1.99
C LEU A 126 -7.71 7.96 -1.94
N GLU A 127 -7.26 9.21 -1.74
CA GLU A 127 -8.14 10.38 -1.76
C GLU A 127 -8.88 10.54 -3.09
N GLU A 128 -8.17 10.45 -4.21
CA GLU A 128 -8.77 10.52 -5.56
C GLU A 128 -9.81 9.42 -5.78
N ALA A 129 -9.52 8.17 -5.38
CA ALA A 129 -10.43 7.04 -5.56
C ALA A 129 -11.66 7.16 -4.64
N THR A 130 -11.46 7.49 -3.37
CA THR A 130 -12.54 7.61 -2.38
C THR A 130 -13.49 8.75 -2.70
N ILE A 131 -12.97 9.89 -3.17
CA ILE A 131 -13.79 11.08 -3.46
C ILE A 131 -14.37 11.03 -4.88
N GLY A 132 -13.60 10.52 -5.85
CA GLY A 132 -13.93 10.54 -7.27
C GLY A 132 -14.85 9.41 -7.73
N ASN A 133 -14.76 8.23 -7.12
CA ASN A 133 -15.58 7.09 -7.52
C ASN A 133 -17.03 7.25 -7.04
N PRO A 134 -18.01 6.64 -7.74
CA PRO A 134 -19.38 6.55 -7.25
C PRO A 134 -19.40 5.99 -5.82
N LEU A 135 -20.18 6.60 -4.92
CA LEU A 135 -20.24 6.21 -3.51
C LEU A 135 -20.56 4.72 -3.35
N VAL A 136 -21.40 4.16 -4.21
CA VAL A 136 -21.72 2.72 -4.20
C VAL A 136 -20.50 1.80 -4.32
N ASN A 137 -19.42 2.26 -4.96
CA ASN A 137 -18.19 1.48 -5.18
C ASN A 137 -17.11 1.71 -4.10
N VAL A 138 -17.35 2.59 -3.13
CA VAL A 138 -16.35 2.95 -2.10
C VAL A 138 -16.52 2.07 -0.87
N GLU A 139 -15.59 1.15 -0.62
CA GLU A 139 -15.58 0.33 0.61
C GLU A 139 -14.93 1.08 1.77
N VAL A 140 -15.74 1.62 2.69
CA VAL A 140 -15.28 2.55 3.75
C VAL A 140 -14.29 1.89 4.71
N ASP A 141 -14.51 0.64 5.10
CA ASP A 141 -13.60 -0.11 5.97
C ASP A 141 -12.19 -0.26 5.36
N ASP A 142 -12.12 -0.49 4.05
CA ASP A 142 -10.84 -0.65 3.37
C ASP A 142 -10.13 0.70 3.20
N VAL A 143 -10.89 1.79 3.07
CA VAL A 143 -10.35 3.15 3.12
C VAL A 143 -9.72 3.43 4.48
N TRP A 144 -10.41 3.11 5.58
CA TRP A 144 -9.87 3.30 6.94
C TRP A 144 -8.60 2.46 7.20
N LYS A 145 -8.57 1.19 6.80
CA LYS A 145 -7.36 0.35 6.89
C LYS A 145 -6.19 0.93 6.09
N SER A 146 -6.48 1.44 4.89
CA SER A 146 -5.48 2.05 4.02
C SER A 146 -4.94 3.35 4.61
N LEU A 147 -5.82 4.18 5.19
CA LEU A 147 -5.45 5.40 5.90
C LEU A 147 -4.52 5.12 7.08
N GLU A 148 -4.83 4.12 7.90
CA GLU A 148 -3.99 3.74 9.04
C GLU A 148 -2.61 3.24 8.60
N THR A 149 -2.57 2.46 7.51
CA THR A 149 -1.32 1.98 6.91
C THR A 149 -0.45 3.13 6.42
N VAL A 150 -1.05 4.09 5.70
CA VAL A 150 -0.36 5.29 5.21
C VAL A 150 0.14 6.14 6.39
N LYS A 151 -0.71 6.40 7.38
CA LYS A 151 -0.36 7.17 8.58
C LYS A 151 0.83 6.57 9.31
N THR A 152 0.77 5.28 9.63
CA THR A 152 1.86 4.56 10.29
C THR A 152 3.16 4.65 9.49
N SER A 153 3.09 4.57 8.16
CA SER A 153 4.27 4.66 7.30
C SER A 153 4.88 6.06 7.27
N LEU A 154 4.06 7.11 7.22
CA LEU A 154 4.50 8.50 7.28
C LEU A 154 5.10 8.84 8.65
N GLU A 155 4.51 8.40 9.75
CA GLU A 155 5.04 8.57 11.11
C GLU A 155 6.40 7.86 11.29
N LYS A 156 6.54 6.64 10.77
CA LYS A 156 7.84 5.95 10.74
C LYS A 156 8.88 6.71 9.93
N SER A 157 8.47 7.34 8.84
CA SER A 157 9.36 8.13 7.99
C SER A 157 9.91 9.35 8.73
N LEU A 158 9.12 9.98 9.61
CA LEU A 158 9.60 11.10 10.45
C LEU A 158 10.77 10.68 11.35
N ILE A 159 10.71 9.47 11.91
CA ILE A 159 11.78 8.92 12.77
C ILE A 159 13.02 8.58 11.92
N VAL A 160 12.82 7.92 10.79
CA VAL A 160 13.93 7.51 9.90
C VAL A 160 14.69 8.71 9.33
N PHE A 161 14.01 9.85 9.15
CA PHE A 161 14.58 11.07 8.58
C PHE A 161 14.79 12.17 9.61
N GLU A 162 15.00 11.84 10.89
CA GLU A 162 15.22 12.83 11.97
C GLU A 162 16.30 13.87 11.65
N GLU A 163 17.38 13.45 10.98
CA GLU A 163 18.50 14.32 10.61
C GLU A 163 18.29 15.07 9.27
N LYS A 164 17.17 14.83 8.57
CA LYS A 164 16.89 15.34 7.22
C LYS A 164 15.57 16.11 7.20
N LEU A 165 15.62 17.38 7.64
CA LEU A 165 14.46 18.27 7.77
C LEU A 165 13.60 18.34 6.50
N GLU A 166 14.20 18.45 5.32
CA GLU A 166 13.47 18.53 4.04
C GLU A 166 12.58 17.29 3.79
N LEU A 167 13.01 16.11 4.23
CA LEU A 167 12.26 14.87 4.10
C LEU A 167 11.19 14.73 5.19
N GLN A 168 11.45 15.29 6.38
CA GLN A 168 10.41 15.40 7.40
C GLN A 168 9.29 16.32 6.96
N ASP A 169 9.61 17.46 6.34
CA ASP A 169 8.61 18.40 5.82
C ASP A 169 7.66 17.73 4.82
N VAL A 170 8.19 16.83 3.96
CA VAL A 170 7.36 16.00 3.08
C VAL A 170 6.38 15.15 3.87
N ALA A 171 6.86 14.39 4.86
CA ALA A 171 6.02 13.52 5.66
C ALA A 171 4.98 14.32 6.47
N THR A 172 5.37 15.43 7.08
CA THR A 172 4.49 16.35 7.82
C THR A 172 3.42 16.94 6.91
N HIS A 173 3.76 17.34 5.69
CA HIS A 173 2.80 17.85 4.71
C HIS A 173 1.71 16.82 4.40
N TYR A 174 2.09 15.56 4.12
CA TYR A 174 1.13 14.51 3.81
C TYR A 174 0.36 14.03 5.03
N LEU A 175 0.92 14.09 6.23
CA LEU A 175 0.16 13.88 7.47
C LEU A 175 -0.90 14.96 7.66
N ALA A 176 -0.58 16.23 7.40
CA ALA A 176 -1.57 17.30 7.42
C ALA A 176 -2.66 17.10 6.34
N GLN A 177 -2.28 16.66 5.13
CA GLN A 177 -3.25 16.30 4.10
C GLN A 177 -4.16 15.16 4.56
N LEU A 178 -3.61 14.13 5.20
CA LEU A 178 -4.38 13.01 5.77
C LEU A 178 -5.41 13.52 6.79
N GLU A 179 -5.03 14.43 7.69
CA GLU A 179 -5.96 15.03 8.66
C GLU A 179 -7.10 15.82 7.96
N THR A 180 -6.82 16.50 6.84
CA THR A 180 -7.89 17.16 6.06
C THR A 180 -8.79 16.17 5.31
N PHE A 181 -8.33 14.95 5.09
CA PHE A 181 -9.08 13.91 4.40
C PHE A 181 -10.00 13.13 5.34
N ILE A 182 -9.62 12.95 6.61
CA ILE A 182 -10.42 12.24 7.64
C ILE A 182 -11.89 12.72 7.71
N PRO A 183 -12.19 14.04 7.80
CA PRO A 183 -13.58 14.50 7.84
C PRO A 183 -14.37 14.13 6.58
N LYS A 184 -13.72 14.08 5.42
CA LYS A 184 -14.36 13.68 4.15
C LYS A 184 -14.73 12.20 4.18
N VAL A 185 -13.86 11.34 4.71
CA VAL A 185 -14.13 9.89 4.82
C VAL A 185 -15.28 9.62 5.80
N ARG A 186 -15.31 10.31 6.95
CA ARG A 186 -16.44 10.21 7.89
C ARG A 186 -17.76 10.64 7.27
N ALA A 187 -17.76 11.75 6.53
CA ALA A 187 -18.94 12.19 5.83
C ALA A 187 -19.40 11.20 4.74
N ILE A 188 -18.46 10.52 4.08
CA ILE A 188 -18.77 9.44 3.15
C ILE A 188 -19.41 8.27 3.90
N GLU A 189 -18.86 7.88 5.05
CA GLU A 189 -19.40 6.83 5.92
C GLU A 189 -20.85 7.13 6.33
N ASP A 190 -21.12 8.35 6.81
CA ASP A 190 -22.45 8.81 7.21
C ASP A 190 -23.45 8.75 6.03
N VAL A 191 -23.06 9.25 4.87
CA VAL A 191 -23.92 9.27 3.67
C VAL A 191 -24.12 7.87 3.08
N LYS A 192 -23.15 6.97 3.28
CA LYS A 192 -23.20 5.57 2.85
C LYS A 192 -23.95 4.66 3.83
N ASN A 193 -24.47 5.19 4.93
CA ASN A 193 -25.28 4.44 5.87
C ASN A 193 -26.35 3.64 5.11
N GLU A 194 -26.39 2.32 5.32
CA GLU A 194 -27.32 1.40 4.64
C GLU A 194 -28.77 1.75 4.94
N ASN A 195 -29.01 2.36 6.10
CA ASN A 195 -30.30 2.81 6.56
C ASN A 195 -30.67 4.20 6.02
N TRP A 196 -29.94 4.78 5.06
CA TRP A 196 -30.20 6.10 4.48
C TRP A 196 -31.12 6.04 3.23
N PRO A 197 -32.46 6.11 3.36
CA PRO A 197 -33.36 6.19 2.23
C PRO A 197 -33.28 7.54 1.50
N PHE A 198 -33.91 7.58 0.32
CA PHE A 198 -34.09 8.80 -0.47
C PHE A 198 -34.71 9.98 0.32
N GLN A 199 -35.54 9.70 1.34
CA GLN A 199 -36.14 10.75 2.16
C GLN A 199 -35.10 11.56 2.95
N HIS A 200 -34.04 10.93 3.45
CA HIS A 200 -32.95 11.64 4.14
C HIS A 200 -32.09 12.47 3.19
N TRP A 201 -31.99 12.07 1.92
CA TRP A 201 -31.41 12.92 0.87
C TRP A 201 -32.23 14.20 0.64
N GLN A 202 -33.56 14.10 0.66
CA GLN A 202 -34.43 15.27 0.55
C GLN A 202 -34.35 16.15 1.80
N GLU A 203 -34.31 15.54 2.99
CA GLU A 203 -34.13 16.26 4.25
C GLU A 203 -32.81 17.04 4.27
N LEU A 204 -31.71 16.40 3.86
CA LEU A 204 -30.40 17.03 3.74
C LEU A 204 -30.47 18.23 2.79
N ALA A 205 -30.98 18.04 1.57
CA ALA A 205 -31.10 19.12 0.59
C ALA A 205 -31.94 20.30 1.11
N ASN A 206 -33.05 20.03 1.79
CA ASN A 206 -33.93 21.06 2.34
C ASN A 206 -33.32 21.82 3.53
N ARG A 207 -32.61 21.11 4.43
CA ARG A 207 -32.03 21.70 5.65
C ARG A 207 -30.72 22.44 5.39
N SER A 208 -29.98 22.03 4.37
CA SER A 208 -28.71 22.66 3.96
C SER A 208 -28.86 23.70 2.84
N ASP A 209 -30.07 23.84 2.26
CA ASP A 209 -30.32 24.67 1.06
C ASP A 209 -29.42 24.29 -0.13
N LEU A 210 -29.01 23.02 -0.20
CA LEU A 210 -28.15 22.51 -1.28
C LEU A 210 -28.99 21.87 -2.39
N ASP A 211 -28.74 22.29 -3.63
CA ASP A 211 -29.31 21.66 -4.84
C ASP A 211 -28.59 20.33 -5.16
N ILE A 212 -28.82 19.31 -4.32
CA ILE A 212 -28.29 17.95 -4.50
C ILE A 212 -29.30 17.13 -5.30
N LYS A 213 -28.87 16.65 -6.47
CA LYS A 213 -29.65 15.71 -7.28
C LYS A 213 -29.17 14.29 -7.00
N TYR A 214 -29.93 13.56 -6.20
CA TYR A 214 -29.63 12.17 -5.88
C TYR A 214 -29.60 11.30 -7.15
N SER A 215 -28.59 10.43 -7.23
CA SER A 215 -28.40 9.44 -8.28
C SER A 215 -27.53 8.30 -7.75
N LEU A 216 -27.69 7.09 -8.26
CA LEU A 216 -26.82 5.95 -7.93
C LEU A 216 -25.35 6.18 -8.32
N ALA A 217 -25.09 7.06 -9.28
CA ALA A 217 -23.75 7.41 -9.73
C ALA A 217 -23.12 8.60 -8.97
N ILE A 218 -23.76 9.07 -7.89
CA ILE A 218 -23.25 10.19 -7.11
C ILE A 218 -21.89 9.85 -6.49
N ASN A 219 -20.96 10.80 -6.52
CA ASN A 219 -19.66 10.70 -5.88
C ASN A 219 -19.47 11.85 -4.89
N PHE A 220 -18.52 11.69 -3.96
CA PHE A 220 -18.29 12.72 -2.95
C PHE A 220 -17.72 14.00 -3.57
N GLN A 221 -16.98 13.92 -4.68
CA GLN A 221 -16.52 15.10 -5.43
C GLN A 221 -17.67 16.00 -5.89
N TYR A 222 -18.81 15.43 -6.27
CA TYR A 222 -20.02 16.19 -6.59
C TYR A 222 -20.60 16.88 -5.36
N LEU A 223 -20.68 16.18 -4.22
CA LEU A 223 -21.18 16.73 -2.97
C LEU A 223 -20.30 17.88 -2.45
N ILE A 224 -18.98 17.75 -2.54
CA ILE A 224 -18.03 18.83 -2.22
C ILE A 224 -18.33 20.06 -3.08
N ARG A 225 -18.52 19.90 -4.40
CA ARG A 225 -18.86 21.01 -5.32
C ARG A 225 -20.21 21.65 -5.00
N LYS A 226 -21.11 20.91 -4.35
CA LYS A 226 -22.39 21.40 -3.86
C LYS A 226 -22.30 22.04 -2.48
N GLY A 227 -21.13 22.07 -1.82
CA GLY A 227 -20.97 22.73 -0.53
C GLY A 227 -21.21 21.83 0.68
N ILE A 228 -21.20 20.50 0.51
CA ILE A 228 -21.48 19.58 1.63
C ILE A 228 -20.51 19.74 2.82
N MET A 229 -19.29 20.25 2.57
CA MET A 229 -18.24 20.42 3.58
C MET A 229 -18.62 21.41 4.68
N ASP A 230 -19.53 22.34 4.42
CA ASP A 230 -20.02 23.30 5.42
C ASP A 230 -21.15 22.71 6.29
N HIS A 231 -21.61 21.50 5.97
CA HIS A 231 -22.78 20.85 6.56
C HIS A 231 -22.47 19.43 7.09
N LEU A 232 -21.21 19.14 7.46
CA LEU A 232 -20.81 17.81 7.94
C LEU A 232 -21.55 17.38 9.21
N GLU A 233 -21.80 18.31 10.14
CA GLU A 233 -22.56 18.04 11.37
C GLU A 233 -24.00 17.61 11.06
N LEU A 234 -24.63 18.27 10.08
CA LEU A 234 -25.97 17.93 9.62
C LEU A 234 -26.01 16.56 8.94
N VAL A 235 -24.99 16.23 8.16
CA VAL A 235 -24.86 14.90 7.53
C VAL A 235 -24.81 13.81 8.59
N HIS A 236 -23.99 13.99 9.62
CA HIS A 236 -23.89 13.05 10.72
C HIS A 236 -25.20 12.92 11.50
N GLU A 237 -25.85 14.04 11.82
CA GLU A 237 -27.15 14.05 12.52
C GLU A 237 -28.22 13.24 11.77
N ILE A 238 -28.29 13.40 10.45
CA ILE A 238 -29.25 12.65 9.63
C ILE A 238 -28.87 11.16 9.58
N SER A 239 -27.57 10.82 9.57
CA SER A 239 -27.10 9.42 9.62
C SER A 239 -27.51 8.75 10.94
N GLU A 240 -27.31 9.41 12.08
CA GLU A 240 -27.75 8.89 13.38
C GLU A 240 -29.27 8.73 13.44
N LYS A 241 -30.02 9.69 12.88
CA LYS A 241 -31.47 9.60 12.78
C LYS A 241 -31.91 8.40 11.95
N ALA A 242 -31.26 8.16 10.81
CA ALA A 242 -31.53 7.03 9.93
C ALA A 242 -31.34 5.69 10.66
N GLU A 243 -30.24 5.56 11.42
CA GLU A 243 -29.97 4.37 12.23
C GLU A 243 -31.05 4.17 13.30
N ASN A 244 -31.41 5.23 14.03
CA ASN A 244 -32.43 5.17 15.07
C ASN A 244 -33.82 4.79 14.51
N GLU A 245 -34.19 5.31 13.33
CA GLU A 245 -35.44 4.96 12.65
C GLU A 245 -35.44 3.50 12.22
N ALA A 246 -34.35 3.00 11.63
CA ALA A 246 -34.22 1.60 11.24
C ALA A 246 -34.29 0.65 12.45
N ASP A 247 -33.61 1.00 13.54
CA ASP A 247 -33.64 0.25 14.79
C ASP A 247 -35.05 0.20 15.40
N ALA A 248 -35.78 1.32 15.38
CA ALA A 248 -37.15 1.39 15.86
C ALA A 248 -38.09 0.50 15.02
N ILE A 249 -37.92 0.52 13.69
CA ILE A 249 -38.68 -0.33 12.76
C ILE A 249 -38.37 -1.82 13.03
N ARG A 250 -37.09 -2.18 13.21
CA ARG A 250 -36.66 -3.55 13.49
C ARG A 250 -37.29 -4.08 14.78
N ARG A 251 -37.24 -3.30 15.87
CA ARG A 251 -37.86 -3.67 17.16
C ARG A 251 -39.38 -3.81 17.05
N ALA A 252 -40.04 -2.94 16.29
CA ALA A 252 -41.48 -3.01 16.08
C ALA A 252 -41.87 -4.29 15.30
N ALA A 253 -41.08 -4.67 14.30
CA ALA A 253 -41.28 -5.89 13.53
C ALA A 253 -41.09 -7.16 14.39
N GLU A 254 -40.03 -7.20 15.22
CA GLU A 254 -39.77 -8.31 16.17
C GLU A 254 -40.92 -8.49 17.19
N GLU A 255 -41.46 -7.38 17.73
CA GLU A 255 -42.59 -7.43 18.65
C GLU A 255 -43.87 -7.97 17.97
N GLU A 256 -44.13 -7.54 16.74
CA GLU A 256 -45.28 -8.02 15.96
C GLU A 256 -45.17 -9.51 15.63
N GLU A 257 -43.96 -9.99 15.29
CA GLU A 257 -43.68 -11.41 15.05
C GLU A 257 -43.92 -12.23 16.32
N ARG A 258 -43.38 -11.82 17.47
CA ARG A 258 -43.60 -12.50 18.74
C ARG A 258 -45.08 -12.61 19.10
N ARG A 259 -45.85 -11.53 18.89
CA ARG A 259 -47.31 -11.55 19.09
C ARG A 259 -48.01 -12.56 18.19
N LYS A 260 -47.62 -12.65 16.91
CA LYS A 260 -48.19 -13.63 15.97
C LYS A 260 -47.87 -15.06 16.40
N GLU A 261 -46.66 -15.32 16.88
CA GLU A 261 -46.27 -16.64 17.41
C GLU A 261 -47.07 -17.03 18.64
N GLU A 262 -47.24 -16.12 19.60
CA GLU A 262 -48.06 -16.36 20.80
C GLU A 262 -49.52 -16.66 20.45
N GLU A 263 -50.11 -15.91 19.52
CA GLU A 263 -51.47 -16.13 19.02
C GLU A 263 -51.60 -17.51 18.34
N GLN A 264 -50.61 -17.90 17.53
CA GLN A 264 -50.57 -19.22 16.89
C GLN A 264 -50.44 -20.35 17.92
N GLN A 265 -49.53 -20.23 18.89
CA GLN A 265 -49.36 -21.21 19.95
C GLN A 265 -50.63 -21.36 20.79
N ALA A 266 -51.28 -20.24 21.14
CA ALA A 266 -52.55 -20.25 21.84
C ALA A 266 -53.65 -20.95 21.03
N LEU A 267 -53.68 -20.76 19.71
CA LEU A 267 -54.61 -21.45 18.81
C LEU A 267 -54.36 -22.96 18.78
N ILE A 268 -53.10 -23.39 18.71
CA ILE A 268 -52.70 -24.81 18.73
C ILE A 268 -53.12 -25.45 20.06
N LEU A 269 -52.80 -24.80 21.20
CA LEU A 269 -53.19 -25.29 22.52
C LEU A 269 -54.72 -25.41 22.67
N ARG A 270 -55.47 -24.42 22.16
CA ARG A 270 -56.95 -24.47 22.13
C ARG A 270 -57.49 -25.63 21.29
N LYS A 271 -56.84 -25.97 20.17
CA LYS A 271 -57.21 -27.14 19.36
C LYS A 271 -56.93 -28.44 20.10
N ALA A 272 -55.73 -28.60 20.66
CA ALA A 272 -55.34 -29.78 21.44
C ALA A 272 -56.26 -30.02 22.65
N MET A 273 -56.64 -28.96 23.38
CA MET A 273 -57.60 -29.05 24.49
C MET A 273 -59.01 -29.47 24.06
N ARG A 274 -59.42 -29.16 22.83
CA ARG A 274 -60.72 -29.62 22.28
C ARG A 274 -60.66 -31.10 21.94
N GLU A 275 -59.56 -31.57 21.37
CA GLU A 275 -59.34 -32.99 21.03
C GLU A 275 -59.28 -33.87 22.29
N CYS A 276 -58.54 -33.48 23.33
CA CYS A 276 -58.54 -34.22 24.59
C CYS A 276 -59.92 -34.28 25.28
N ARG A 277 -60.80 -33.29 25.04
CA ARG A 277 -62.16 -33.29 25.59
C ARG A 277 -63.10 -34.24 24.84
N THR A 278 -62.88 -34.47 23.56
CA THR A 278 -63.67 -35.41 22.76
C THR A 278 -63.30 -36.86 23.02
N ASP A 279 -62.07 -37.14 23.47
CA ASP A 279 -61.59 -38.52 23.72
C ASP A 279 -61.99 -39.10 25.10
N ILE A 280 -62.60 -38.29 25.98
CA ILE A 280 -63.01 -38.68 27.35
C ILE A 280 -64.52 -39.04 27.44
N LEU A 281 -65.27 -38.90 26.34
CA LEU A 281 -66.69 -39.29 26.23
C LEU A 281 -66.85 -40.55 25.37
#